data_AF-A0A523TPW9-F1
#
_entry.id   AF-A0A523TPW9-F1
#
_cell.length_a   1.000
_cell.length_b   1.000
_cell.length_c   1.000
_cell.angle_alpha   90.00
_cell.angle_beta   90.00
_cell.angle_gamma   90.00
#
_symmetry.space_group_name_H-M   'P 1'
#
loop_
_entity.id
_entity.type
_entity.pdbx_description
1 polymer ?
#
loop_
_entity_poly.entity_id
_entity_poly.type
_entity_poly.pdbx_seq_one_letter_code
_entity_poly.pdbx_strand_id
1 'polypeptide(L)'
;MIIIMAVANDSSTSTNWIGWGALILAFLGVIEFWFAVIWRRYFRKGEIEFYVNPRIEISYNNFGPTLALRGTFRAIRKDVFIERINLKVISKEDNSEHSFEWLFFRPNVIFLSKTHRSDLELELASGFIVTTNNPKVMNVFFGDSSTQKKIEKVLKPAYDRFIELLKEKQKDSSHVIYIDKKDTEMEAMEILEKYEKDQTQVDAWSKLGRINYWKEGSYKILLEIHAKEPDRVLPFKYEFELPKENAETLELNTLKIVSLPTMEIGVKEPTWWYVFPEIV
;
A
#
# COMPACT_ATOMS: atom_id res chain seq x y z
N MET A 1 13.57 1.14 48.71
CA MET A 1 13.99 1.66 50.02
C MET A 1 13.48 0.69 51.08
N ILE A 2 14.33 -0.24 51.51
CA ILE A 2 14.08 -1.19 52.60
C ILE A 2 15.16 -0.91 53.64
N ILE A 3 14.75 -0.55 54.85
CA ILE A 3 15.63 -0.22 55.98
C ILE A 3 16.03 -1.53 56.65
N ILE A 4 17.33 -1.85 56.70
CA ILE A 4 17.87 -2.97 57.47
C ILE A 4 18.48 -2.37 58.75
N MET A 5 17.79 -2.53 59.88
CA MET A 5 18.38 -2.32 61.20
C MET A 5 19.26 -3.51 61.56
N ALA A 6 20.54 -3.24 61.79
CA ALA A 6 21.48 -4.20 62.37
C ALA A 6 21.24 -4.32 63.88
N VAL A 7 20.93 -5.52 64.35
CA VAL A 7 20.99 -5.89 65.77
C VAL A 7 22.18 -6.83 65.93
N ALA A 8 23.19 -6.37 66.66
CA ALA A 8 24.30 -7.19 67.12
C ALA A 8 23.90 -7.89 68.42
N ASN A 9 24.01 -9.21 68.46
CA ASN A 9 24.23 -9.92 69.73
C ASN A 9 24.98 -11.23 69.49
N ASP A 10 25.99 -11.45 70.32
CA ASP A 10 27.01 -12.47 70.20
C ASP A 10 26.63 -13.68 71.08
N SER A 11 26.57 -14.88 70.50
CA SER A 11 26.74 -16.14 71.24
C SER A 11 26.98 -17.31 70.28
N SER A 12 28.20 -17.84 70.35
CA SER A 12 28.76 -18.95 69.60
C SER A 12 27.96 -20.26 69.79
N THR A 13 27.14 -20.63 68.79
CA THR A 13 26.71 -21.98 68.38
C THR A 13 25.52 -21.94 67.39
N SER A 14 24.95 -20.77 67.13
CA SER A 14 23.91 -20.55 66.09
C SER A 14 24.47 -20.13 64.71
N THR A 15 25.79 -20.02 64.59
CA THR A 15 26.51 -19.49 63.40
C THR A 15 26.28 -20.29 62.13
N ASN A 16 25.92 -21.58 62.24
CA ASN A 16 25.68 -22.41 61.07
C ASN A 16 24.31 -22.13 60.42
N TRP A 17 23.24 -21.98 61.21
CA TRP A 17 21.87 -21.81 60.70
C TRP A 17 21.65 -20.46 60.01
N ILE A 18 22.26 -19.41 60.53
CA ILE A 18 22.24 -18.06 59.92
C ILE A 18 23.01 -18.07 58.58
N GLY A 19 24.12 -18.81 58.51
CA GLY A 19 24.90 -18.98 57.26
C GLY A 19 24.13 -19.74 56.18
N TRP A 20 23.46 -20.83 56.53
CA TRP A 20 22.64 -21.60 55.58
C TRP A 20 21.41 -20.81 55.09
N GLY A 21 20.77 -20.04 55.97
CA GLY A 21 19.65 -19.17 55.58
C GLY A 21 20.07 -18.08 54.58
N ALA A 22 21.21 -17.44 54.81
CA ALA A 22 21.77 -16.45 53.88
C ALA A 22 22.12 -17.06 52.52
N LEU A 23 22.68 -18.28 52.50
CA LEU A 23 23.00 -18.99 51.26
C LEU A 23 21.74 -19.37 50.45
N ILE A 24 20.67 -19.81 51.11
CA ILE A 24 19.41 -20.14 50.44
C ILE A 24 18.79 -18.89 49.82
N LEU A 25 18.76 -17.78 50.54
CA LEU A 25 18.23 -16.51 50.02
C LEU A 25 19.06 -15.97 48.84
N ALA A 26 20.39 -16.06 48.93
CA ALA A 26 21.27 -15.70 47.82
C ALA A 26 21.03 -16.58 46.59
N PHE A 27 20.85 -17.89 46.77
CA PHE A 27 20.56 -18.83 45.70
C PHE A 27 19.20 -18.56 45.04
N LEU A 28 18.16 -18.29 45.83
CA LEU A 28 16.85 -17.90 45.31
C LEU A 28 16.91 -16.60 44.50
N GLY A 29 17.63 -15.59 44.98
CA GLY A 29 17.81 -14.35 44.22
C GLY A 29 18.50 -14.54 42.86
N VAL A 30 19.48 -15.46 42.79
CA VAL A 30 20.12 -15.83 41.53
C VAL A 30 19.14 -16.54 40.59
N ILE A 31 18.34 -17.48 41.11
CA ILE A 31 17.29 -18.17 40.32
C ILE A 31 16.26 -17.17 39.79
N GLU A 32 15.75 -16.27 40.63
CA GLU A 32 14.78 -15.25 40.22
C GLU A 32 15.34 -14.36 39.10
N PHE A 33 16.62 -13.95 39.23
CA PHE A 33 17.29 -13.17 38.19
C PHE A 33 17.36 -13.93 36.86
N TRP A 34 17.85 -15.18 36.86
CA TRP A 34 17.95 -16.00 35.65
C TRP A 34 16.59 -16.33 35.07
N PHE A 35 15.59 -16.63 35.90
CA PHE A 35 14.22 -16.84 35.45
C PHE A 35 13.66 -15.60 34.77
N ALA A 36 13.85 -14.41 35.34
CA ALA A 36 13.43 -13.15 34.72
C ALA A 36 14.17 -12.84 33.41
N VAL A 37 15.44 -13.23 33.28
CA VAL A 37 16.22 -13.08 32.04
C VAL A 37 15.73 -14.07 30.96
N ILE A 38 15.56 -15.34 31.32
CA ILE A 38 15.06 -16.39 30.41
C ILE A 38 13.64 -16.05 29.96
N TRP A 39 12.76 -15.64 30.88
CA TRP A 39 11.39 -15.25 30.56
C TRP A 39 11.34 -14.10 29.56
N ARG A 40 12.12 -13.04 29.80
CA ARG A 40 12.19 -11.88 28.90
C ARG A 40 12.78 -12.23 27.54
N ARG A 41 13.77 -13.13 27.48
CA ARG A 41 14.43 -13.54 26.23
C ARG A 41 13.58 -14.50 25.40
N TYR A 42 12.99 -15.51 26.01
CA TYR A 42 12.33 -16.59 25.29
C TYR A 42 10.81 -16.43 25.19
N PHE A 43 10.13 -16.03 26.28
CA PHE A 43 8.67 -16.06 26.35
C PHE A 43 7.98 -14.75 25.98
N ARG A 44 8.68 -13.61 26.06
CA ARG A 44 8.11 -12.32 25.68
C ARG A 44 7.96 -12.23 24.15
N LYS A 45 6.75 -11.97 23.67
CA LYS A 45 6.40 -11.84 22.25
C LYS A 45 6.98 -10.55 21.66
N GLY A 46 7.34 -10.57 20.38
CA GLY A 46 7.63 -9.34 19.63
C GLY A 46 6.37 -8.49 19.50
N GLU A 47 6.49 -7.19 19.41
CA GLU A 47 5.41 -6.23 19.16
C GLU A 47 5.76 -5.44 17.89
N ILE A 48 4.78 -5.01 17.09
CA ILE A 48 5.03 -4.11 15.96
C ILE A 48 4.28 -2.82 16.23
N GLU A 49 4.98 -1.70 16.12
CA GLU A 49 4.38 -0.38 15.98
C GLU A 49 4.43 0.03 14.52
N PHE A 50 3.34 0.64 14.05
CA PHE A 50 3.25 1.19 12.71
C PHE A 50 2.94 2.68 12.80
N TYR A 51 3.89 3.49 12.31
CA TYR A 51 3.74 4.94 12.25
C TYR A 51 3.34 5.32 10.83
N VAL A 52 2.07 5.65 10.65
CA VAL A 52 1.55 6.12 9.36
C VAL A 52 1.96 7.55 9.12
N ASN A 53 2.41 7.83 7.91
CA ASN A 53 2.50 9.20 7.42
C ASN A 53 1.07 9.69 7.17
N PRO A 54 0.65 10.84 7.72
CA PRO A 54 -0.71 11.34 7.55
C PRO A 54 -1.08 11.53 6.07
N ARG A 55 -0.08 11.75 5.22
CA ARG A 55 -0.27 11.85 3.77
C ARG A 55 -0.57 10.49 3.16
N ILE A 56 -1.83 10.31 2.78
CA ILE A 56 -2.29 9.17 1.99
C ILE A 56 -2.50 9.61 0.56
N GLU A 57 -2.23 8.71 -0.38
CA GLU A 57 -2.39 8.98 -1.81
C GLU A 57 -3.58 8.16 -2.31
N ILE A 58 -4.60 8.80 -2.84
CA ILE A 58 -5.78 8.12 -3.38
C ILE A 58 -5.79 8.25 -4.90
N SER A 59 -6.23 7.21 -5.61
CA SER A 59 -6.33 7.26 -7.06
C SER A 59 -7.42 6.38 -7.63
N TYR A 60 -7.69 6.63 -8.91
CA TYR A 60 -8.56 5.83 -9.75
C TYR A 60 -7.87 5.63 -11.11
N ASN A 61 -7.53 4.38 -11.44
CA ASN A 61 -6.77 4.03 -12.64
C ASN A 61 -7.26 2.71 -13.26
N ASN A 62 -6.50 2.12 -14.18
CA ASN A 62 -6.83 0.83 -14.80
C ASN A 62 -6.82 -0.36 -13.83
N PHE A 63 -6.16 -0.26 -12.68
CA PHE A 63 -6.31 -1.18 -11.54
C PHE A 63 -7.54 -0.88 -10.68
N GLY A 64 -8.29 0.17 -11.03
CA GLY A 64 -9.45 0.66 -10.30
C GLY A 64 -9.13 1.65 -9.20
N PRO A 65 -10.00 1.76 -8.20
CA PRO A 65 -9.74 2.54 -7.01
C PRO A 65 -8.51 1.98 -6.31
N THR A 66 -7.55 2.84 -6.04
CA THR A 66 -6.27 2.47 -5.44
C THR A 66 -5.92 3.45 -4.34
N LEU A 67 -5.11 2.98 -3.40
CA LEU A 67 -4.71 3.74 -2.23
C LEU A 67 -3.25 3.44 -1.92
N ALA A 68 -2.45 4.46 -1.67
CA ALA A 68 -1.08 4.32 -1.23
C ALA A 68 -0.92 4.80 0.20
N LEU A 69 -0.28 3.95 1.01
CA LEU A 69 0.10 4.28 2.38
C LEU A 69 1.61 4.31 2.50
N ARG A 70 2.08 5.39 3.12
CA ARG A 70 3.46 5.52 3.55
C ARG A 70 3.53 5.46 5.07
N GLY A 71 4.56 4.83 5.60
CA GLY A 71 4.77 4.77 7.04
C GLY A 71 6.06 4.05 7.38
N THR A 72 6.25 3.80 8.68
CA THR A 72 7.43 3.09 9.18
C THR A 72 7.00 2.03 10.17
N PHE A 73 7.41 0.79 9.92
CA PHE A 73 7.28 -0.29 10.89
C PHE A 73 8.47 -0.30 11.83
N ARG A 74 8.17 -0.49 13.11
CA ARG A 74 9.16 -0.71 14.15
C ARG A 74 8.83 -1.98 14.90
N ALA A 75 9.76 -2.92 14.93
CA ALA A 75 9.63 -4.08 15.79
C ALA A 75 10.12 -3.74 17.20
N ILE A 76 9.40 -4.21 18.20
CA ILE A 76 9.68 -4.00 19.62
C ILE A 76 9.98 -5.36 20.23
N ARG A 77 11.10 -5.41 20.96
CA ARG A 77 11.65 -6.55 21.72
C ARG A 77 12.17 -7.71 20.88
N LYS A 78 11.50 -8.08 19.80
CA LYS A 78 11.92 -9.14 18.87
C LYS A 78 11.60 -8.77 17.44
N ASP A 79 12.40 -9.31 16.53
CA ASP A 79 12.15 -9.22 15.10
C ASP A 79 10.84 -9.93 14.77
N VAL A 80 10.10 -9.41 13.79
CA VAL A 80 8.80 -9.93 13.41
C VAL A 80 8.72 -10.04 11.89
N PHE A 81 8.28 -11.19 11.39
CA PHE A 81 8.00 -11.38 9.98
C PHE A 81 6.57 -10.95 9.67
N ILE A 82 6.40 -9.97 8.80
CA ILE A 82 5.12 -9.57 8.25
C ILE A 82 4.89 -10.37 6.98
N GLU A 83 3.86 -11.22 6.96
CA GLU A 83 3.55 -12.08 5.82
C GLU A 83 2.71 -11.36 4.78
N ARG A 84 1.65 -10.67 5.22
CA ARG A 84 0.73 -9.93 4.36
C ARG A 84 0.09 -8.76 5.11
N ILE A 85 -0.39 -7.80 4.34
CA ILE A 85 -1.10 -6.64 4.85
C ILE A 85 -2.40 -6.53 4.06
N ASN A 86 -3.52 -6.65 4.75
CA ASN A 86 -4.83 -6.44 4.15
C ASN A 86 -5.34 -5.05 4.52
N LEU A 87 -6.03 -4.40 3.59
CA LEU A 87 -6.59 -3.09 3.81
C LEU A 87 -8.08 -3.11 3.51
N LYS A 88 -8.88 -2.53 4.40
CA LYS A 88 -10.29 -2.28 4.16
C LYS A 88 -10.57 -0.79 4.31
N VAL A 89 -11.22 -0.21 3.31
CA VAL A 89 -11.74 1.15 3.36
C VAL A 89 -13.24 1.08 3.61
N ILE A 90 -13.73 1.90 4.55
CA ILE A 90 -15.13 2.01 4.88
C ILE A 90 -15.53 3.48 4.72
N SER A 91 -16.48 3.77 3.85
CA SER A 91 -17.09 5.10 3.74
C SER A 91 -17.98 5.34 4.97
N LYS A 92 -17.85 6.51 5.61
CA LYS A 92 -18.68 6.83 6.79
C LYS A 92 -20.10 7.29 6.42
N GLU A 93 -20.32 7.70 5.17
CA GLU A 93 -21.62 8.21 4.73
C GLU A 93 -22.63 7.08 4.50
N ASP A 94 -22.22 6.04 3.77
CA ASP A 94 -23.09 4.93 3.37
C ASP A 94 -22.68 3.57 3.97
N ASN A 95 -21.58 3.53 4.74
CA ASN A 95 -20.99 2.30 5.29
C ASN A 95 -20.60 1.27 4.21
N SER A 96 -20.35 1.71 2.97
CA SER A 96 -19.80 0.83 1.94
C SER A 96 -18.39 0.36 2.34
N GLU A 97 -18.14 -0.93 2.21
CA GLU A 97 -16.85 -1.56 2.52
C GLU A 97 -16.15 -2.01 1.25
N HIS A 98 -14.88 -1.63 1.12
CA HIS A 98 -14.03 -1.99 -0.01
C HIS A 98 -12.75 -2.64 0.49
N SER A 99 -12.47 -3.84 -0.01
CA SER A 99 -11.24 -4.58 0.30
C SER A 99 -10.17 -4.27 -0.73
N PHE A 100 -9.00 -3.91 -0.23
CA PHE A 100 -7.82 -3.66 -1.04
C PHE A 100 -6.73 -4.67 -0.69
N GLU A 101 -6.10 -5.17 -1.74
CA GLU A 101 -4.98 -6.08 -1.66
C GLU A 101 -3.68 -5.29 -1.82
N TRP A 102 -2.66 -5.72 -1.09
CA TRP A 102 -1.32 -5.20 -1.23
C TRP A 102 -0.70 -5.71 -2.53
N LEU A 103 -0.42 -4.79 -3.46
CA LEU A 103 0.06 -5.13 -4.81
C LEU A 103 1.57 -4.96 -4.97
N PHE A 104 2.10 -3.77 -4.63
CA PHE A 104 3.49 -3.41 -4.88
C PHE A 104 4.08 -2.55 -3.76
N PHE A 105 5.39 -2.66 -3.57
CA PHE A 105 6.20 -1.65 -2.92
C PHE A 105 6.67 -0.61 -3.93
N ARG A 106 6.58 0.66 -3.54
CA ARG A 106 7.21 1.77 -4.27
C ARG A 106 8.55 2.11 -3.60
N PRO A 107 9.64 2.27 -4.37
CA PRO A 107 10.90 2.72 -3.81
C PRO A 107 10.75 4.15 -3.27
N ASN A 108 11.40 4.45 -2.14
CA ASN A 108 11.39 5.80 -1.54
C ASN A 108 12.43 6.70 -2.21
N VAL A 109 12.39 6.83 -3.54
CA VAL A 109 13.40 7.58 -4.31
C VAL A 109 12.81 8.92 -4.76
N ILE A 110 13.58 9.99 -4.59
CA ILE A 110 13.26 11.32 -5.11
C ILE A 110 14.12 11.53 -6.36
N PHE A 111 13.49 11.65 -7.53
CA PHE A 111 14.19 12.01 -8.75
C PHE A 111 14.42 13.52 -8.78
N LEU A 112 15.66 13.95 -8.55
CA LEU A 112 16.04 15.37 -8.54
C LEU A 112 16.26 15.95 -9.96
N SER A 113 16.14 15.13 -10.99
CA SER A 113 16.34 15.51 -12.40
C SER A 113 15.20 14.97 -13.27
N LYS A 114 14.67 15.83 -14.15
CA LYS A 114 13.68 15.46 -15.18
C LYS A 114 14.27 14.57 -16.29
N THR A 115 15.61 14.47 -16.38
CA THR A 115 16.33 13.78 -17.47
C THR A 115 16.75 12.35 -17.14
N HIS A 116 16.69 11.91 -15.88
CA HIS A 116 16.78 10.49 -15.52
C HIS A 116 15.38 9.98 -15.14
N ARG A 117 14.54 9.81 -16.15
CA ARG A 117 13.32 8.99 -16.05
C ARG A 117 13.74 7.53 -16.08
N SER A 118 14.38 7.05 -15.00
CA SER A 118 14.62 5.62 -14.82
C SER A 118 13.29 4.97 -14.49
N ASP A 119 13.00 3.86 -15.16
CA ASP A 119 11.89 2.98 -14.89
C ASP A 119 11.66 2.85 -13.38
N LEU A 120 10.46 3.19 -12.93
CA LEU A 120 10.11 3.07 -11.52
C LEU A 120 10.12 1.57 -11.19
N GLU A 121 11.21 1.08 -10.59
CA GLU A 121 11.33 -0.32 -10.18
C GLU A 121 10.32 -0.59 -9.06
N LEU A 122 9.16 -1.09 -9.44
CA LEU A 122 8.15 -1.59 -8.52
C LEU A 122 8.57 -2.97 -8.03
N GLU A 123 8.69 -3.13 -6.71
CA GLU A 123 8.92 -4.42 -6.10
C GLU A 123 7.57 -5.07 -5.80
N LEU A 124 7.40 -6.35 -6.14
CA LEU A 124 6.16 -7.08 -5.83
C LEU A 124 5.94 -7.16 -4.32
N ALA A 125 4.67 -7.08 -3.92
CA ALA A 125 4.26 -7.33 -2.55
C ALA A 125 4.76 -8.70 -2.06
N SER A 126 5.68 -8.70 -1.11
CA SER A 126 6.20 -9.94 -0.51
C SER A 126 6.54 -9.75 0.96
N GLY A 127 6.26 -10.78 1.76
CA GLY A 127 6.46 -10.73 3.20
C GLY A 127 7.92 -10.41 3.57
N PHE A 128 8.10 -9.70 4.68
CA PHE A 128 9.42 -9.17 5.07
C PHE A 128 9.61 -9.16 6.59
N ILE A 129 10.88 -9.19 7.01
CA ILE A 129 11.25 -9.09 8.42
C ILE A 129 11.40 -7.62 8.80
N VAL A 130 10.78 -7.22 9.91
CA VAL A 130 11.04 -5.96 10.60
C VAL A 130 11.92 -6.28 11.80
N THR A 131 13.10 -5.69 11.87
CA THR A 131 14.03 -5.93 12.97
C THR A 131 13.92 -4.86 14.05
N THR A 132 14.32 -5.18 15.28
CA THR A 132 14.25 -4.22 16.39
C THR A 132 15.23 -3.06 16.25
N ASN A 133 16.32 -3.28 15.53
CA ASN A 133 17.42 -2.33 15.39
C ASN A 133 17.33 -1.50 14.11
N ASN A 134 16.53 -1.93 13.13
CA ASN A 134 16.36 -1.24 11.86
C ASN A 134 14.87 -1.13 11.51
N PRO A 135 14.21 -0.02 11.85
CA PRO A 135 12.85 0.27 11.42
C PRO A 135 12.75 0.21 9.89
N LYS A 136 11.70 -0.42 9.38
CA LYS A 136 11.49 -0.55 7.93
C LYS A 136 10.50 0.50 7.45
N VAL A 137 10.96 1.40 6.60
CA VAL A 137 10.10 2.36 5.89
C VAL A 137 9.28 1.59 4.86
N MET A 138 7.99 1.85 4.84
CA MET A 138 7.01 1.27 3.94
C MET A 138 6.44 2.37 3.05
N ASN A 139 6.41 2.10 1.74
CA ASN A 139 5.60 2.83 0.77
C ASN A 139 4.90 1.79 -0.08
N VAL A 140 3.61 1.56 0.19
CA VAL A 140 2.86 0.44 -0.38
C VAL A 140 1.69 0.95 -1.20
N PHE A 141 1.49 0.31 -2.33
CA PHE A 141 0.33 0.47 -3.19
C PHE A 141 -0.68 -0.64 -2.95
N PHE A 142 -1.91 -0.24 -2.65
CA PHE A 142 -3.06 -1.12 -2.49
C PHE A 142 -4.04 -0.93 -3.65
N GLY A 143 -4.63 -2.02 -4.12
CA GLY A 143 -5.63 -1.99 -5.18
C GLY A 143 -6.80 -2.93 -4.94
N ASP A 144 -7.94 -2.60 -5.52
CA ASP A 144 -9.15 -3.41 -5.47
C ASP A 144 -9.23 -4.35 -6.69
N SER A 145 -8.68 -5.55 -6.53
CA SER A 145 -8.67 -6.60 -7.55
C SER A 145 -10.08 -6.99 -8.03
N SER A 146 -11.11 -6.81 -7.20
CA SER A 146 -12.49 -7.12 -7.57
C SER A 146 -13.05 -6.08 -8.55
N THR A 147 -12.73 -4.81 -8.32
CA THR A 147 -13.14 -3.69 -9.16
C THR A 147 -12.31 -3.62 -10.44
N GLN A 148 -11.02 -3.96 -10.38
CA GLN A 148 -10.16 -4.09 -11.57
C GLN A 148 -10.78 -5.01 -12.62
N LYS A 149 -11.26 -6.20 -12.22
CA LYS A 149 -11.91 -7.16 -13.14
C LYS A 149 -13.19 -6.59 -13.77
N LYS A 150 -13.90 -5.70 -13.08
CA LYS A 150 -15.09 -5.01 -13.64
C LYS A 150 -14.66 -3.97 -14.68
N ILE A 151 -13.62 -3.21 -14.37
CA ILE A 151 -13.05 -2.20 -15.28
C ILE A 151 -12.54 -2.85 -16.56
N GLU A 152 -11.80 -3.94 -16.46
CA GLU A 152 -11.30 -4.68 -17.63
C GLU A 152 -12.44 -5.11 -18.56
N LYS A 153 -13.54 -5.65 -18.01
CA LYS A 153 -14.73 -6.02 -18.77
C LYS A 153 -15.40 -4.84 -19.45
N VAL A 154 -15.40 -3.66 -18.83
CA VAL A 154 -15.97 -2.43 -19.39
C VAL A 154 -15.08 -1.85 -20.49
N LEU A 155 -13.76 -1.93 -20.32
CA LEU A 155 -12.79 -1.39 -21.27
C LEU A 155 -12.63 -2.27 -22.51
N LYS A 156 -12.79 -3.60 -22.36
CA LYS A 156 -12.53 -4.55 -23.44
C LYS A 156 -13.25 -4.20 -24.76
N PRO A 157 -14.57 -3.90 -24.79
CA PRO A 157 -15.25 -3.53 -26.04
C PRO A 157 -14.70 -2.25 -26.67
N ALA A 158 -14.34 -1.24 -25.87
CA ALA A 158 -13.75 -0.01 -26.37
C ALA A 158 -12.34 -0.25 -26.94
N TYR A 159 -11.54 -1.10 -26.28
CA TYR A 159 -10.23 -1.53 -26.79
C TYR A 159 -10.36 -2.30 -28.10
N ASP A 160 -11.27 -3.27 -28.16
CA ASP A 160 -11.52 -4.07 -29.36
C ASP A 160 -11.95 -3.17 -30.53
N ARG A 161 -12.83 -2.18 -30.27
CA ARG A 161 -13.26 -1.20 -31.28
C ARG A 161 -12.13 -0.31 -31.78
N PHE A 162 -11.24 0.13 -30.88
CA PHE A 162 -10.07 0.90 -31.26
C PHE A 162 -9.14 0.10 -32.20
N ILE A 163 -8.90 -1.18 -31.87
CA ILE A 163 -8.10 -2.08 -32.71
C ILE A 163 -8.78 -2.33 -34.07
N GLU A 164 -10.11 -2.39 -34.14
CA GLU A 164 -10.84 -2.46 -35.41
C GLU A 164 -10.62 -1.24 -36.29
N LEU A 165 -10.73 -0.02 -35.72
CA LEU A 165 -10.49 1.23 -36.46
C LEU A 165 -9.07 1.29 -37.03
N LEU A 166 -8.07 0.83 -36.26
CA LEU A 166 -6.69 0.70 -36.74
C LEU A 166 -6.58 -0.27 -37.92
N LYS A 167 -7.28 -1.40 -37.88
CA LYS A 167 -7.27 -2.41 -38.95
C LYS A 167 -8.03 -1.97 -40.19
N GLU A 168 -9.15 -1.26 -40.05
CA GLU A 168 -9.93 -0.69 -41.16
C GLU A 168 -9.03 0.23 -42.01
N LYS A 169 -8.28 1.12 -41.36
CA LYS A 169 -7.32 1.99 -42.05
C LYS A 169 -6.15 1.23 -42.68
N GLN A 170 -5.61 0.19 -42.02
CA GLN A 170 -4.56 -0.63 -42.62
C GLN A 170 -5.01 -1.38 -43.89
N LYS A 171 -6.29 -1.73 -44.02
CA LYS A 171 -6.81 -2.41 -45.21
C LYS A 171 -6.98 -1.47 -46.41
N ASP A 172 -7.30 -0.20 -46.17
CA ASP A 172 -7.36 0.82 -47.22
C ASP A 172 -5.96 1.20 -47.74
N SER A 173 -4.93 1.09 -46.88
CA SER A 173 -3.53 1.34 -47.24
C SER A 173 -2.87 0.10 -47.83
N SER A 174 -3.06 -0.12 -49.14
CA SER A 174 -2.45 -1.22 -49.93
C SER A 174 -0.92 -1.12 -50.12
N HIS A 175 -0.23 -0.23 -49.42
CA HIS A 175 1.21 -0.03 -49.55
C HIS A 175 1.91 -0.42 -48.25
N VAL A 176 2.96 -1.23 -48.36
CA VAL A 176 3.91 -1.48 -47.26
C VAL A 176 4.51 -0.14 -46.89
N ILE A 177 4.15 0.32 -45.70
CA ILE A 177 4.34 1.69 -45.28
C ILE A 177 5.78 1.91 -44.77
N TYR A 178 6.65 2.47 -45.61
CA TYR A 178 7.65 3.42 -45.15
C TYR A 178 6.97 4.80 -45.13
N ILE A 179 6.41 5.20 -43.99
CA ILE A 179 5.79 6.52 -43.81
C ILE A 179 6.74 7.44 -43.04
N ASP A 180 6.85 8.66 -43.54
CA ASP A 180 7.43 9.81 -42.85
C ASP A 180 6.58 10.17 -41.60
N LYS A 181 7.22 10.49 -40.47
CA LYS A 181 6.57 10.65 -39.16
C LYS A 181 5.33 11.56 -39.15
N LYS A 182 5.26 12.54 -40.05
CA LYS A 182 4.16 13.52 -40.14
C LYS A 182 2.86 12.95 -40.72
N ASP A 183 2.93 12.04 -41.69
CA ASP A 183 1.71 11.46 -42.26
C ASP A 183 1.08 10.46 -41.28
N THR A 184 1.90 9.77 -40.47
CA THR A 184 1.41 8.93 -39.36
C THR A 184 0.63 9.72 -38.32
N GLU A 185 1.05 10.95 -38.02
CA GLU A 185 0.40 11.80 -37.00
C GLU A 185 -1.00 12.24 -37.44
N MET A 186 -1.16 12.67 -38.69
CA MET A 186 -2.45 13.11 -39.21
C MET A 186 -3.46 11.94 -39.33
N GLU A 187 -3.01 10.79 -39.82
CA GLU A 187 -3.83 9.57 -39.90
C GLU A 187 -4.23 9.08 -38.50
N ALA A 188 -3.29 9.11 -37.56
CA ALA A 188 -3.56 8.76 -36.18
C ALA A 188 -4.61 9.70 -35.57
N MET A 189 -4.50 11.02 -35.80
CA MET A 189 -5.49 11.99 -35.31
C MET A 189 -6.89 11.75 -35.88
N GLU A 190 -7.03 11.31 -37.14
CA GLU A 190 -8.34 10.94 -37.71
C GLU A 190 -8.95 9.73 -36.99
N ILE A 191 -8.13 8.71 -36.69
CA ILE A 191 -8.56 7.53 -35.94
C ILE A 191 -8.94 7.90 -34.51
N LEU A 192 -8.17 8.79 -33.87
CA LEU A 192 -8.49 9.31 -32.55
C LEU A 192 -9.81 10.05 -32.53
N GLU A 193 -10.04 10.94 -33.48
CA GLU A 193 -11.30 11.69 -33.55
C GLU A 193 -12.51 10.77 -33.78
N LYS A 194 -12.34 9.72 -34.60
CA LYS A 194 -13.37 8.68 -34.79
C LYS A 194 -13.62 7.89 -33.52
N TYR A 195 -12.57 7.48 -32.82
CA TYR A 195 -12.68 6.73 -31.57
C TYR A 195 -13.29 7.57 -30.44
N GLU A 196 -12.90 8.85 -30.33
CA GLU A 196 -13.44 9.80 -29.34
C GLU A 196 -14.93 10.12 -29.53
N LYS A 197 -15.49 9.82 -30.70
CA LYS A 197 -16.92 9.97 -31.01
C LYS A 197 -17.67 8.63 -31.03
N ASP A 198 -16.96 7.50 -30.85
CA ASP A 198 -17.56 6.17 -30.93
C ASP A 198 -18.40 5.88 -29.68
N GLN A 199 -19.59 5.29 -29.88
CA GLN A 199 -20.51 5.00 -28.78
C GLN A 199 -19.90 4.04 -27.75
N THR A 200 -19.02 3.12 -28.18
CA THR A 200 -18.35 2.18 -27.26
C THR A 200 -17.44 2.90 -26.27
N GLN A 201 -16.79 3.98 -26.72
CA GLN A 201 -15.94 4.82 -25.88
C GLN A 201 -16.78 5.63 -24.88
N VAL A 202 -17.85 6.26 -25.34
CA VAL A 202 -18.79 7.02 -24.50
C VAL A 202 -19.45 6.12 -23.44
N ASP A 203 -19.86 4.92 -23.84
CA ASP A 203 -20.46 3.93 -22.94
C ASP A 203 -19.46 3.44 -21.89
N ALA A 204 -18.20 3.19 -22.29
CA ALA A 204 -17.14 2.80 -21.36
C ALA A 204 -16.88 3.92 -20.35
N TRP A 205 -16.77 5.17 -20.80
CA TRP A 205 -16.59 6.32 -19.92
C TRP A 205 -17.72 6.45 -18.88
N SER A 206 -18.98 6.38 -19.32
CA SER A 206 -20.14 6.45 -18.43
C SER A 206 -20.14 5.31 -17.40
N LYS A 207 -19.82 4.08 -17.82
CA LYS A 207 -19.75 2.91 -16.93
C LYS A 207 -18.60 3.02 -15.92
N LEU A 208 -17.43 3.48 -16.34
CA LEU A 208 -16.29 3.68 -15.43
C LEU A 208 -16.56 4.76 -14.38
N GLY A 209 -17.26 5.83 -14.74
CA GLY A 209 -17.67 6.85 -13.77
C GLY A 209 -18.56 6.30 -12.65
N ARG A 210 -19.41 5.31 -12.96
CA ARG A 210 -20.28 4.63 -11.98
C ARG A 210 -19.52 3.60 -11.12
N ILE A 211 -18.41 3.07 -11.62
CA ILE A 211 -17.57 2.11 -10.89
C ILE A 211 -16.68 2.83 -9.87
N ASN A 212 -16.28 4.08 -10.15
CA ASN A 212 -15.53 4.88 -9.19
C ASN A 212 -16.41 5.22 -7.97
N TYR A 213 -16.04 4.66 -6.83
CA TYR A 213 -16.72 4.91 -5.55
C TYR A 213 -16.03 5.99 -4.70
N TRP A 214 -14.93 6.58 -5.14
CA TRP A 214 -14.35 7.72 -4.43
C TRP A 214 -15.26 8.93 -4.56
N LYS A 215 -15.89 9.31 -3.45
CA LYS A 215 -16.76 10.47 -3.31
C LYS A 215 -16.30 11.37 -2.17
N GLU A 216 -16.68 12.65 -2.23
CA GLU A 216 -16.44 13.58 -1.12
C GLU A 216 -16.96 12.99 0.20
N GLY A 217 -16.19 13.09 1.28
CA GLY A 217 -16.63 12.65 2.60
C GLY A 217 -15.55 11.99 3.44
N SER A 218 -15.95 11.47 4.60
CA SER A 218 -15.04 10.84 5.54
C SER A 218 -14.94 9.33 5.33
N TYR A 219 -13.74 8.81 5.45
CA TYR A 219 -13.42 7.40 5.28
C TYR A 219 -12.64 6.87 6.48
N LYS A 220 -12.76 5.56 6.68
CA LYS A 220 -12.02 4.81 7.69
C LYS A 220 -11.22 3.71 7.02
N ILE A 221 -9.93 3.67 7.30
CA ILE A 221 -9.01 2.62 6.90
C ILE A 221 -8.84 1.66 8.08
N LEU A 222 -9.06 0.38 7.82
CA LEU A 222 -8.71 -0.73 8.69
C LEU A 222 -7.57 -1.50 8.02
N LEU A 223 -6.39 -1.42 8.61
CA LEU A 223 -5.22 -2.16 8.17
C LEU A 223 -5.03 -3.39 9.07
N GLU A 224 -4.94 -4.55 8.46
CA GLU A 224 -4.72 -5.83 9.15
C GLU A 224 -3.34 -6.35 8.77
N ILE A 225 -2.38 -6.18 9.68
CA ILE A 225 -1.00 -6.65 9.49
C ILE A 225 -0.92 -8.07 10.02
N HIS A 226 -0.74 -9.05 9.13
CA HIS A 226 -0.55 -10.45 9.48
C HIS A 226 0.93 -10.69 9.72
N ALA A 227 1.26 -11.04 10.96
CA ALA A 227 2.62 -11.37 11.37
C ALA A 227 2.74 -12.87 11.65
N LYS A 228 3.87 -13.46 11.23
CA LYS A 228 4.25 -14.85 11.55
C LYS A 228 5.29 -14.80 12.66
N GLU A 229 5.16 -15.71 13.62
CA GLU A 229 6.08 -15.87 14.76
C GLU A 229 6.14 -14.67 15.74
N PRO A 230 5.12 -14.47 16.59
CA PRO A 230 3.92 -15.29 16.75
C PRO A 230 2.86 -14.98 15.68
N ASP A 231 2.11 -16.00 15.27
CA ASP A 231 0.96 -15.81 14.37
C ASP A 231 -0.07 -14.89 15.03
N ARG A 232 -0.33 -13.74 14.40
CA ARG A 232 -1.26 -12.73 14.89
C ARG A 232 -1.66 -11.76 13.79
N VAL A 233 -2.81 -11.13 14.02
CA VAL A 233 -3.28 -9.98 13.25
C VAL A 233 -3.17 -8.74 14.13
N LEU A 234 -2.45 -7.74 13.65
CA LEU A 234 -2.35 -6.44 14.31
C LEU A 234 -3.27 -5.45 13.58
N PRO A 235 -4.39 -5.05 14.18
CA PRO A 235 -5.29 -4.08 13.58
C PRO A 235 -4.73 -2.68 13.79
N PHE A 236 -4.75 -1.89 12.73
CA PHE A 236 -4.47 -0.46 12.75
C PHE A 236 -5.63 0.28 12.11
N LYS A 237 -6.01 1.42 12.71
CA LYS A 237 -7.16 2.21 12.29
C LYS A 237 -6.69 3.61 11.97
N TYR A 238 -7.11 4.12 10.83
CA TYR A 238 -6.86 5.49 10.40
C TYR A 238 -8.12 6.07 9.79
N GLU A 239 -8.29 7.37 9.89
CA GLU A 239 -9.43 8.07 9.31
C GLU A 239 -8.92 9.26 8.51
N PHE A 240 -9.57 9.53 7.40
CA PHE A 240 -9.24 10.65 6.53
C PHE A 240 -10.52 11.22 5.93
N GLU A 241 -10.42 12.41 5.36
CA GLU A 241 -11.50 13.08 4.64
C GLU A 241 -11.06 13.32 3.20
N LEU A 242 -11.89 12.95 2.23
CA LEU A 242 -11.66 13.25 0.83
C LEU A 242 -12.41 14.55 0.48
N PRO A 243 -11.69 15.67 0.25
CA PRO A 243 -12.33 16.93 -0.14
C PRO A 243 -12.99 16.81 -1.52
N LYS A 244 -14.01 17.64 -1.75
CA LYS A 244 -14.71 17.72 -3.03
C LYS A 244 -13.80 17.87 -4.24
N GLU A 245 -12.85 18.81 -4.16
CA GLU A 245 -11.91 19.10 -5.24
C GLU A 245 -11.11 17.84 -5.64
N ASN A 246 -10.67 17.07 -4.65
CA ASN A 246 -9.93 15.83 -4.88
C ASN A 246 -10.83 14.75 -5.49
N ALA A 247 -12.07 14.62 -5.02
CA ALA A 247 -13.05 13.69 -5.57
C ALA A 247 -13.39 14.00 -7.04
N GLU A 248 -13.67 15.27 -7.37
CA GLU A 248 -13.92 15.72 -8.75
C GLU A 248 -12.71 15.45 -9.65
N THR A 249 -11.51 15.67 -9.12
CA THR A 249 -10.27 15.41 -9.87
C THR A 249 -10.06 13.91 -10.12
N LEU A 250 -10.44 13.04 -9.17
CA LEU A 250 -10.43 11.60 -9.36
C LEU A 250 -11.45 11.14 -10.41
N GLU A 251 -12.59 11.82 -10.55
CA GLU A 251 -13.56 11.51 -11.59
C GLU A 251 -13.00 11.79 -13.00
N LEU A 252 -12.19 12.84 -13.15
CA LEU A 252 -11.52 13.15 -14.43
C LEU A 252 -10.54 12.06 -14.88
N ASN A 253 -10.06 11.22 -13.95
CA ASN A 253 -9.23 10.07 -14.32
C ASN A 253 -9.99 9.05 -15.19
N THR A 254 -11.32 8.99 -15.12
CA THR A 254 -12.13 8.12 -15.99
C THR A 254 -11.84 8.35 -17.48
N LEU A 255 -11.72 9.62 -17.90
CA LEU A 255 -11.39 10.00 -19.27
C LEU A 255 -10.02 9.45 -19.67
N LYS A 256 -9.05 9.53 -18.77
CA LYS A 256 -7.69 9.02 -18.99
C LYS A 256 -7.70 7.49 -19.17
N ILE A 257 -8.43 6.76 -18.32
CA ILE A 257 -8.54 5.29 -18.42
C ILE A 257 -9.09 4.88 -19.79
N VAL A 258 -10.16 5.50 -20.26
CA VAL A 258 -10.77 5.15 -21.56
C VAL A 258 -9.88 5.51 -22.75
N SER A 259 -9.06 6.54 -22.60
CA SER A 259 -8.11 6.97 -23.62
C SER A 259 -6.80 6.15 -23.64
N LEU A 260 -6.57 5.23 -22.70
CA LEU A 260 -5.34 4.40 -22.65
C LEU A 260 -4.92 3.78 -24.00
N PRO A 261 -5.82 3.19 -24.81
CA PRO A 261 -5.44 2.58 -26.08
C PRO A 261 -4.75 3.58 -27.03
N THR A 262 -5.13 4.86 -26.92
CA THR A 262 -4.59 5.95 -27.74
C THR A 262 -3.21 6.42 -27.29
N MET A 263 -2.88 6.19 -26.01
CA MET A 263 -1.56 6.50 -25.44
C MET A 263 -0.54 5.40 -25.78
N GLU A 264 -0.96 4.14 -25.85
CA GLU A 264 -0.08 3.00 -26.21
C GLU A 264 0.51 3.14 -27.62
N ILE A 265 -0.21 3.78 -28.55
CA ILE A 265 0.25 4.02 -29.92
C ILE A 265 1.10 5.29 -30.07
N GLY A 266 1.44 5.98 -28.97
CA GLY A 266 2.38 7.12 -28.97
C GLY A 266 1.86 8.40 -29.61
N VAL A 267 0.55 8.51 -29.87
CA VAL A 267 -0.07 9.67 -30.54
C VAL A 267 -0.30 10.83 -29.57
N LYS A 268 -0.52 10.51 -28.29
CA LYS A 268 -0.42 11.46 -27.19
C LYS A 268 0.82 11.09 -26.39
N GLU A 269 1.65 12.06 -26.00
CA GLU A 269 2.75 11.77 -25.07
C GLU A 269 2.19 11.00 -23.86
N PRO A 270 2.88 9.96 -23.36
CA PRO A 270 2.47 9.23 -22.18
C PRO A 270 2.57 10.19 -20.98
N THR A 271 1.52 10.97 -20.78
CA THR A 271 1.34 11.87 -19.67
C THR A 271 0.86 11.04 -18.50
N TRP A 272 1.77 10.28 -17.89
CA TRP A 272 1.67 10.01 -16.47
C TRP A 272 1.46 11.39 -15.83
N TRP A 273 0.38 11.66 -15.10
CA TRP A 273 -0.19 10.82 -14.06
C TRP A 273 -1.74 10.88 -14.07
N TYR A 274 -2.38 9.76 -13.68
CA TYR A 274 -3.66 9.86 -12.96
C TYR A 274 -3.51 10.92 -11.86
N VAL A 275 -4.54 11.67 -11.55
CA VAL A 275 -4.41 12.57 -10.40
C VAL A 275 -4.40 11.71 -9.15
N PHE A 276 -3.35 11.90 -8.35
CA PHE A 276 -3.09 11.25 -7.08
C PHE A 276 -3.17 12.31 -5.99
N PRO A 277 -4.37 12.77 -5.60
CA PRO A 277 -4.48 13.69 -4.48
C PRO A 277 -3.80 13.10 -3.24
N GLU A 278 -2.81 13.82 -2.71
CA GLU A 278 -2.31 13.60 -1.35
C GLU A 278 -3.30 14.25 -0.39
N ILE A 279 -3.83 13.45 0.52
CA ILE A 279 -4.76 13.89 1.56
C ILE A 279 -4.00 13.85 2.88
N VAL A 280 -4.05 14.96 3.63
CA VAL A 280 -3.44 15.10 4.95
C VAL A 280 -4.46 14.78 6.04
#